data_AF-A0A7K3ZLP6-F1
#
_entry.id   AF-A0A7K3ZLP6-F1
#
_cell.length_a   1.000
_cell.length_b   1.000
_cell.length_c   1.000
_cell.angle_alpha   90.00
_cell.angle_beta   90.00
_cell.angle_gamma   90.00
#
_symmetry.space_group_name_H-M   'P 1'
#
loop_
_entity.id
_entity.type
_entity.pdbx_description
1 polymer ?
#
loop_
_entity_poly.entity_id
_entity_poly.type
_entity_poly.pdbx_seq_one_letter_code
_entity_poly.pdbx_strand_id
1 'polypeptide(L)'
;MQTVSAAAQFFPGEVTQYENQALTPISTYIGYLKTHPDTAIKGTQYIDQDTYKLAVTGLVNNAANYSYAEVVSLDSVLQFATLPCVEGWSVDLLWEGVPVTALLEHAGGISPDANTVIFYASDGYSSSLPLEYIKENNIMIAYKMNNVTLTPETGWPFFLVAKDQYGYKWVEWVTEINVSNDSNYRGYWESRGYPNNATVLGNQEAALREVPLVFWAGAASLFAIIAGVYGGLWVRGKVKQRLDVHKCTNKP
;
A
#
# COMPACT_ATOMS: atom_id res chain seq x y z
N MET A 1 23.18 12.55 4.43
CA MET A 1 21.88 13.15 4.79
C MET A 1 21.92 14.62 4.39
N GLN A 2 21.47 14.94 3.18
CA GLN A 2 21.15 16.33 2.83
C GLN A 2 19.69 16.55 3.20
N THR A 3 19.46 17.38 4.20
CA THR A 3 18.12 17.85 4.55
C THR A 3 17.68 18.83 3.46
N VAL A 4 16.71 18.42 2.65
CA VAL A 4 16.00 19.33 1.74
C VAL A 4 15.09 20.20 2.61
N SER A 5 15.66 21.25 3.21
CA SER A 5 14.92 22.24 3.98
C SER A 5 14.50 23.41 3.07
N ALA A 6 13.65 23.13 2.09
CA ALA A 6 12.77 24.17 1.56
C ALA A 6 11.55 24.22 2.49
N ALA A 7 11.15 25.42 2.94
CA ALA A 7 9.95 25.56 3.76
C ALA A 7 8.75 24.94 3.00
N ALA A 8 8.02 24.04 3.66
CA ALA A 8 6.86 23.41 3.06
C ALA A 8 5.85 24.48 2.61
N GLN A 9 5.39 24.37 1.37
CA GLN A 9 4.41 25.25 0.77
C GLN A 9 3.11 24.47 0.57
N PHE A 10 2.01 24.97 1.13
CA PHE A 10 0.71 24.32 1.00
C PHE A 10 -0.01 24.75 -0.27
N PHE A 11 -0.73 23.82 -0.87
CA PHE A 11 -1.64 24.09 -1.97
C PHE A 11 -2.95 24.70 -1.45
N PRO A 12 -3.67 25.51 -2.26
CA PRO A 12 -4.98 26.01 -1.87
C PRO A 12 -5.95 24.86 -1.54
N GLY A 13 -6.52 24.87 -0.33
CA GLY A 13 -7.46 23.83 0.13
C GLY A 13 -6.82 22.56 0.69
N GLU A 14 -5.48 22.52 0.78
CA GLU A 14 -4.75 21.40 1.35
C GLU A 14 -5.03 21.25 2.84
N VAL A 15 -5.48 20.05 3.24
CA VAL A 15 -5.61 19.71 4.66
C VAL A 15 -4.26 19.26 5.23
N THR A 16 -3.98 19.70 6.46
CA THR A 16 -2.68 19.45 7.11
C THR A 16 -2.75 18.46 8.27
N GLN A 17 -3.95 18.02 8.65
CA GLN A 17 -4.15 16.96 9.63
C GLN A 17 -5.39 16.11 9.28
N TYR A 18 -5.39 14.86 9.74
CA TYR A 18 -6.54 13.96 9.70
C TYR A 18 -6.53 13.07 10.96
N GLU A 19 -7.66 12.96 11.68
CA GLU A 19 -7.79 12.12 12.89
C GLU A 19 -6.63 12.27 13.92
N ASN A 20 -6.18 13.51 14.14
CA ASN A 20 -5.05 13.88 15.02
C ASN A 20 -3.64 13.48 14.52
N GLN A 21 -3.53 13.00 13.28
CA GLN A 21 -2.26 12.78 12.62
C GLN A 21 -1.93 13.97 11.72
N ALA A 22 -0.68 14.45 11.79
CA ALA A 22 -0.20 15.48 10.88
C ALA A 22 0.05 14.87 9.50
N LEU A 23 -0.41 15.55 8.45
CA LEU A 23 -0.18 15.15 7.07
C LEU A 23 1.11 15.78 6.56
N THR A 24 1.84 15.03 5.74
CA THR A 24 3.00 15.55 5.01
C THR A 24 2.51 16.52 3.95
N PRO A 25 3.07 17.75 3.87
CA PRO A 25 2.70 18.71 2.83
C PRO A 25 2.94 18.15 1.43
N ILE A 26 2.02 18.37 0.49
CA ILE A 26 2.13 17.92 -0.91
C ILE A 26 3.44 18.43 -1.54
N SER A 27 3.87 19.66 -1.24
CA SER A 27 5.14 20.20 -1.74
C SER A 27 6.35 19.37 -1.31
N THR A 28 6.30 18.80 -0.11
CA THR A 28 7.39 17.93 0.41
C THR A 28 7.42 16.63 -0.37
N TYR A 29 6.25 16.03 -0.63
CA TYR A 29 6.14 14.84 -1.49
C TYR A 29 6.69 15.11 -2.91
N ILE A 30 6.27 16.21 -3.55
CA ILE A 30 6.82 16.63 -4.86
C ILE A 30 8.34 16.85 -4.78
N GLY A 31 8.84 17.39 -3.67
CA GLY A 31 10.26 17.55 -3.41
C GLY A 31 11.01 16.22 -3.46
N TYR A 32 10.48 15.18 -2.82
CA TYR A 32 11.06 13.84 -2.89
C TYR A 32 11.02 13.26 -4.31
N LEU A 33 9.90 13.39 -5.04
CA LEU A 33 9.80 12.89 -6.41
C LEU A 33 10.82 13.53 -7.36
N LYS A 34 11.17 14.81 -7.16
CA LYS A 34 12.19 15.50 -7.98
C LYS A 34 13.59 14.93 -7.78
N THR A 35 13.90 14.44 -6.59
CA THR A 35 15.20 13.84 -6.28
C THR A 35 15.23 12.33 -6.46
N HIS A 36 14.05 11.69 -6.44
CA HIS A 36 13.84 10.25 -6.45
C HIS A 36 12.69 9.84 -7.40
N PRO A 37 12.83 10.02 -8.73
CA PRO A 37 11.76 9.78 -9.70
C PRO A 37 11.61 8.29 -10.06
N ASP A 38 11.67 7.38 -9.08
CA ASP A 38 11.77 5.93 -9.30
C ASP A 38 10.54 5.32 -9.98
N THR A 39 9.37 5.94 -9.82
CA THR A 39 8.09 5.53 -10.43
C THR A 39 7.80 6.26 -11.74
N ALA A 40 8.65 7.20 -12.16
CA ALA A 40 8.44 8.06 -13.32
C ALA A 40 9.44 7.80 -14.44
N ILE A 41 9.18 6.76 -15.25
CA ILE A 41 10.06 6.30 -16.33
C ILE A 41 10.35 7.42 -17.34
N LYS A 42 9.35 8.23 -17.65
CA LYS A 42 9.45 9.36 -18.60
C LYS A 42 9.29 10.72 -17.95
N GLY A 43 9.54 10.82 -16.64
CA GLY A 43 9.30 12.04 -15.85
C GLY A 43 7.80 12.32 -15.64
N THR A 44 7.45 13.58 -15.36
CA THR A 44 6.05 13.98 -15.15
C THR A 44 5.23 13.82 -16.42
N GLN A 45 4.08 13.15 -16.31
CA GLN A 45 3.16 12.97 -17.43
C GLN A 45 2.07 14.04 -17.45
N TYR A 46 1.82 14.60 -18.63
CA TYR A 46 0.78 15.60 -18.88
C TYR A 46 -0.30 14.95 -19.75
N ILE A 47 -1.29 14.38 -19.10
CA ILE A 47 -2.42 13.73 -19.77
C ILE A 47 -3.49 14.81 -20.06
N ASP A 48 -4.28 14.64 -21.12
CA ASP A 48 -5.39 15.53 -21.45
C ASP A 48 -6.71 14.96 -20.93
N GLN A 49 -7.48 15.75 -20.18
CA GLN A 49 -8.73 15.32 -19.54
C GLN A 49 -9.81 14.92 -20.55
N ASP A 50 -9.87 15.59 -21.70
CA ASP A 50 -10.93 15.38 -22.69
C ASP A 50 -10.74 14.06 -23.46
N THR A 51 -9.49 13.62 -23.58
CA THR A 51 -9.12 12.39 -24.29
C THR A 51 -8.83 11.21 -23.36
N TYR A 52 -8.61 11.49 -22.08
CA TYR A 52 -8.26 10.46 -21.11
C TYR A 52 -9.37 9.41 -20.97
N LYS A 53 -8.93 8.15 -20.85
CA LYS A 53 -9.76 7.00 -20.49
C LYS A 53 -9.00 6.09 -19.54
N LEU A 54 -9.69 5.66 -18.48
CA LEU A 54 -9.26 4.56 -17.63
C LEU A 54 -9.84 3.26 -18.19
N ALA A 55 -8.97 2.40 -18.71
CA ALA A 55 -9.36 1.08 -19.19
C ALA A 55 -9.51 0.11 -18.02
N VAL A 56 -10.61 -0.65 -17.98
CA VAL A 56 -10.81 -1.78 -17.08
C VAL A 56 -10.98 -3.03 -17.94
N THR A 57 -10.04 -3.96 -17.82
CA THR A 57 -9.81 -5.02 -18.81
C THR A 57 -9.46 -6.36 -18.16
N GLY A 58 -9.18 -7.37 -19.00
CA GLY A 58 -8.79 -8.70 -18.56
C GLY A 58 -10.00 -9.55 -18.16
N LEU A 59 -9.91 -10.24 -17.04
CA LEU A 59 -10.91 -11.16 -16.50
C LEU A 59 -12.08 -10.45 -15.80
N VAL A 60 -12.64 -9.43 -16.47
CA VAL A 60 -13.86 -8.71 -16.10
C VAL A 60 -15.01 -9.11 -17.00
N ASN A 61 -16.26 -9.01 -16.53
CA ASN A 61 -17.42 -9.37 -17.32
C ASN A 61 -17.69 -8.38 -18.46
N ASN A 62 -17.49 -7.08 -18.21
CA ASN A 62 -17.64 -6.02 -19.21
C ASN A 62 -16.39 -5.14 -19.25
N ALA A 63 -15.46 -5.45 -20.16
CA ALA A 63 -14.31 -4.58 -20.39
C ALA A 63 -14.78 -3.23 -20.95
N ALA A 64 -14.30 -2.13 -20.37
CA ALA A 64 -14.78 -0.79 -20.69
C ALA A 64 -13.71 0.28 -20.47
N ASN A 65 -13.96 1.45 -21.06
CA ASN A 65 -13.15 2.66 -20.89
C ASN A 65 -13.98 3.73 -20.20
N TYR A 66 -13.55 4.17 -19.02
CA TYR A 66 -14.24 5.19 -18.24
C TYR A 66 -13.54 6.54 -18.39
N SER A 67 -14.30 7.61 -18.57
CA SER A 67 -13.78 8.97 -18.44
C SER A 67 -13.43 9.28 -16.98
N TYR A 68 -12.60 10.31 -16.79
CA TYR A 68 -12.32 10.84 -15.46
C TYR A 68 -13.59 11.20 -14.68
N ALA A 69 -14.56 11.83 -15.36
CA ALA A 69 -15.83 12.25 -14.78
C ALA A 69 -16.71 11.07 -14.34
N GLU A 70 -16.72 9.98 -15.11
CA GLU A 70 -17.47 8.77 -14.74
C GLU A 70 -16.88 8.13 -13.49
N VAL A 71 -15.55 7.98 -13.43
CA VAL A 71 -14.88 7.38 -12.25
C VAL A 71 -15.09 8.26 -11.02
N VAL A 72 -14.86 9.57 -11.10
CA VAL A 72 -15.01 10.48 -9.94
C VAL A 72 -16.46 10.62 -9.46
N SER A 73 -17.44 10.18 -10.26
CA SER A 73 -18.86 10.17 -9.87
C SER A 73 -19.28 8.93 -9.06
N LEU A 74 -18.41 7.91 -8.98
CA LEU A 74 -18.63 6.74 -8.15
C LEU A 74 -18.39 7.06 -6.67
N ASP A 75 -18.92 6.22 -5.79
CA ASP A 75 -18.74 6.37 -4.35
C ASP A 75 -17.26 6.31 -3.98
N SER A 76 -16.78 7.44 -3.44
CA SER A 76 -15.40 7.60 -3.01
C SER A 76 -15.23 7.30 -1.52
N VAL A 77 -14.02 6.89 -1.14
CA VAL A 77 -13.61 6.73 0.25
C VAL A 77 -12.43 7.64 0.58
N LEU A 78 -12.30 8.00 1.85
CA LEU A 78 -11.11 8.66 2.39
C LEU A 78 -10.23 7.62 3.09
N GLN A 79 -8.91 7.69 2.85
CA GLN A 79 -7.95 6.82 3.53
C GLN A 79 -6.66 7.56 3.82
N PHE A 80 -6.29 7.60 5.10
CA PHE A 80 -4.93 7.91 5.50
C PHE A 80 -4.01 6.74 5.14
N ALA A 81 -2.88 7.02 4.49
CA ALA A 81 -1.86 6.03 4.25
C ALA A 81 -0.45 6.65 4.20
N THR A 82 0.49 5.98 4.86
CA THR A 82 1.91 6.23 4.71
C THR A 82 2.40 5.60 3.41
N LEU A 83 3.09 6.37 2.57
CA LEU A 83 3.85 5.89 1.42
C LEU A 83 5.33 5.81 1.81
N PRO A 84 5.88 4.61 2.05
CA PRO A 84 7.29 4.40 2.35
C PRO A 84 8.11 4.13 1.08
N CYS A 85 9.20 4.85 0.88
CA CYS A 85 10.16 4.57 -0.19
C CYS A 85 11.30 3.68 0.29
N VAL A 86 11.79 2.81 -0.60
CA VAL A 86 12.97 1.95 -0.37
C VAL A 86 14.25 2.75 -0.12
N GLU A 87 14.28 4.02 -0.53
CA GLU A 87 15.40 4.94 -0.33
C GLU A 87 15.41 5.61 1.05
N GLY A 88 14.47 5.26 1.93
CA GLY A 88 14.49 5.65 3.34
C GLY A 88 13.76 6.95 3.67
N TRP A 89 12.91 7.43 2.78
CA TRP A 89 11.95 8.51 3.07
C TRP A 89 10.52 7.97 3.07
N SER A 90 9.61 8.66 3.74
CA SER A 90 8.18 8.35 3.73
C SER A 90 7.36 9.62 3.81
N VAL A 91 6.12 9.54 3.34
CA VAL A 91 5.14 10.62 3.45
C VAL A 91 3.81 10.08 3.97
N ASP A 92 3.17 10.85 4.83
CA ASP A 92 1.86 10.55 5.41
C ASP A 92 0.81 11.41 4.72
N LEU A 93 -0.11 10.78 3.98
CA LEU A 93 -1.04 11.49 3.09
C LEU A 93 -2.48 11.01 3.30
N LEU A 94 -3.43 11.92 3.11
CA LEU A 94 -4.84 11.60 3.04
C LEU A 94 -5.25 11.46 1.57
N TRP A 95 -5.81 10.32 1.20
CA TRP A 95 -6.24 10.03 -0.16
C TRP A 95 -7.77 10.02 -0.25
N GLU A 96 -8.30 10.55 -1.34
CA GLU A 96 -9.72 10.39 -1.73
C GLU A 96 -9.76 9.71 -3.10
N GLY A 97 -10.52 8.64 -3.20
CA GLY A 97 -10.53 7.79 -4.38
C GLY A 97 -11.65 6.79 -4.42
N VAL A 98 -11.77 6.09 -5.54
CA VAL A 98 -12.74 5.02 -5.74
C VAL A 98 -12.07 3.68 -5.41
N PRO A 99 -12.68 2.84 -4.56
CA PRO A 99 -12.21 1.47 -4.36
C PRO A 99 -12.09 0.72 -5.69
N VAL A 100 -10.98 0.01 -5.89
CA VAL A 100 -10.78 -0.81 -7.10
C VAL A 100 -11.91 -1.84 -7.23
N THR A 101 -12.36 -2.41 -6.10
CA THR A 101 -13.49 -3.35 -6.06
C THR A 101 -14.79 -2.74 -6.62
N ALA A 102 -15.09 -1.48 -6.30
CA ALA A 102 -16.28 -0.79 -6.82
C ALA A 102 -16.21 -0.60 -8.35
N LEU A 103 -15.03 -0.27 -8.89
CA LEU A 103 -14.80 -0.19 -10.34
C LEU A 103 -14.99 -1.55 -11.02
N LEU A 104 -14.51 -2.64 -10.40
CA LEU A 104 -14.68 -3.99 -10.91
C LEU A 104 -16.14 -4.46 -10.86
N GLU A 105 -16.88 -4.11 -9.81
CA GLU A 105 -18.32 -4.35 -9.72
C GLU A 105 -19.09 -3.57 -10.80
N HIS A 106 -18.72 -2.30 -11.03
CA HIS A 106 -19.29 -1.49 -12.10
C HIS A 106 -18.98 -2.06 -13.51
N ALA A 107 -17.84 -2.73 -13.68
CA ALA A 107 -17.51 -3.53 -14.86
C ALA A 107 -18.27 -4.87 -14.94
N GLY A 108 -19.29 -5.07 -14.10
CA GLY A 108 -20.12 -6.27 -14.06
C GLY A 108 -19.54 -7.42 -13.25
N GLY A 109 -18.48 -7.19 -12.48
CA GLY A 109 -17.75 -8.20 -11.71
C GLY A 109 -16.59 -8.84 -12.47
N ILE A 110 -15.95 -9.80 -11.81
CA ILE A 110 -14.74 -10.49 -12.28
C ILE A 110 -14.95 -12.00 -12.39
N SER A 111 -14.12 -12.65 -13.21
CA SER A 111 -14.06 -14.11 -13.28
C SER A 111 -13.66 -14.72 -11.93
N PRO A 112 -14.21 -15.89 -11.55
CA PRO A 112 -13.76 -16.63 -10.36
C PRO A 112 -12.29 -17.07 -10.42
N ASP A 113 -11.69 -17.13 -11.62
CA ASP A 113 -10.29 -17.51 -11.80
C ASP A 113 -9.32 -16.33 -11.55
N ALA A 114 -9.83 -15.10 -11.41
CA ALA A 114 -9.02 -13.92 -11.17
C ALA A 114 -8.34 -13.98 -9.79
N ASN A 115 -7.04 -13.67 -9.76
CA ASN A 115 -6.24 -13.67 -8.53
C ASN A 115 -5.30 -12.47 -8.40
N THR A 116 -5.13 -11.69 -9.47
CA THR A 116 -4.17 -10.60 -9.56
C THR A 116 -4.79 -9.43 -10.31
N VAL A 117 -4.46 -8.20 -9.89
CA VAL A 117 -4.80 -6.99 -10.65
C VAL A 117 -3.52 -6.27 -10.99
N ILE A 118 -3.37 -5.93 -12.28
CA ILE A 118 -2.21 -5.26 -12.83
C ILE A 118 -2.63 -3.82 -13.15
N PHE A 119 -1.81 -2.87 -12.74
CA PHE A 119 -2.01 -1.46 -12.99
C PHE A 119 -0.94 -0.98 -13.97
N TYR A 120 -1.37 -0.33 -15.04
CA TYR A 120 -0.48 0.27 -16.03
C TYR A 120 -0.58 1.79 -15.98
N ALA A 121 0.56 2.45 -16.14
CA ALA A 121 0.70 3.89 -16.24
C ALA A 121 0.94 4.32 -17.68
N SER A 122 0.63 5.59 -17.96
CA SER A 122 0.81 6.21 -19.29
C SER A 122 2.25 6.18 -19.82
N ASP A 123 3.25 6.19 -18.94
CA ASP A 123 4.66 6.21 -19.33
C ASP A 123 5.24 4.80 -19.62
N GLY A 124 4.47 3.74 -19.35
CA GLY A 124 4.87 2.35 -19.47
C GLY A 124 5.20 1.68 -18.14
N TYR A 125 5.09 2.40 -17.02
CA TYR A 125 5.23 1.80 -15.69
C TYR A 125 4.08 0.83 -15.42
N SER A 126 4.39 -0.24 -14.69
CA SER A 126 3.37 -1.18 -14.24
C SER A 126 3.77 -1.84 -12.94
N SER A 127 2.77 -2.29 -12.20
CA SER A 127 2.89 -3.08 -10.98
C SER A 127 1.63 -3.91 -10.81
N SER A 128 1.70 -4.99 -10.05
CA SER A 128 0.54 -5.84 -9.74
C SER A 128 0.32 -6.00 -8.24
N LEU A 129 -0.93 -6.24 -7.86
CA LEU A 129 -1.30 -6.57 -6.49
C LEU A 129 -2.16 -7.83 -6.49
N PRO A 130 -2.03 -8.71 -5.48
CA PRO A 130 -2.96 -9.80 -5.28
C PRO A 130 -4.38 -9.26 -5.12
N LEU A 131 -5.35 -9.90 -5.79
CA LEU A 131 -6.76 -9.50 -5.73
C LEU A 131 -7.29 -9.54 -4.29
N GLU A 132 -6.89 -10.54 -3.51
CA GLU A 132 -7.33 -10.66 -2.11
C GLU A 132 -6.85 -9.49 -1.26
N TYR A 133 -5.58 -9.10 -1.43
CA TYR A 133 -5.02 -7.93 -0.75
C TYR A 133 -5.78 -6.64 -1.13
N ILE A 134 -6.19 -6.48 -2.41
CA ILE A 134 -7.01 -5.34 -2.84
C ILE A 134 -8.33 -5.28 -2.09
N LYS A 135 -9.02 -6.41 -1.94
CA LYS A 135 -10.30 -6.52 -1.23
C LYS A 135 -10.14 -6.25 0.26
N GLU A 136 -9.19 -6.92 0.91
CA GLU A 136 -8.96 -6.84 2.36
C GLU A 136 -8.55 -5.43 2.83
N ASN A 137 -7.81 -4.70 1.99
CA ASN A 137 -7.25 -3.38 2.34
C ASN A 137 -8.00 -2.22 1.70
N ASN A 138 -9.14 -2.49 1.03
CA ASN A 138 -9.94 -1.49 0.33
C ASN A 138 -9.10 -0.58 -0.59
N ILE A 139 -8.19 -1.19 -1.36
CA ILE A 139 -7.26 -0.47 -2.22
C ILE A 139 -8.04 0.36 -3.24
N MET A 140 -7.60 1.60 -3.45
CA MET A 140 -8.29 2.58 -4.29
C MET A 140 -7.43 3.11 -5.42
N ILE A 141 -8.11 3.65 -6.42
CA ILE A 141 -7.55 4.62 -7.34
C ILE A 141 -7.97 6.02 -6.86
N ALA A 142 -7.00 6.80 -6.39
CA ALA A 142 -7.19 8.14 -5.86
C ALA A 142 -7.14 9.21 -6.95
N TYR A 143 -7.94 10.24 -6.77
CA TYR A 143 -7.97 11.46 -7.60
C TYR A 143 -7.76 12.75 -6.79
N LYS A 144 -7.64 12.64 -5.46
CA LYS A 144 -7.14 13.70 -4.59
C LYS A 144 -6.13 13.18 -3.57
N MET A 145 -5.27 14.11 -3.16
CA MET A 145 -4.29 13.98 -2.09
C MET A 145 -4.43 15.21 -1.18
N ASN A 146 -4.51 14.99 0.14
CA ASN A 146 -4.72 16.02 1.15
C ASN A 146 -5.84 17.01 0.77
N ASN A 147 -6.98 16.51 0.26
CA ASN A 147 -8.14 17.30 -0.20
C ASN A 147 -7.88 18.19 -1.44
N VAL A 148 -6.72 18.06 -2.09
CA VAL A 148 -6.38 18.75 -3.34
C VAL A 148 -6.49 17.75 -4.49
N THR A 149 -7.11 18.15 -5.59
CA THR A 149 -7.16 17.31 -6.81
C THR A 149 -5.73 17.05 -7.28
N LEU A 150 -5.45 15.83 -7.72
CA LEU A 150 -4.11 15.50 -8.21
C LEU A 150 -3.69 16.46 -9.33
N THR A 151 -2.41 16.75 -9.36
CA THR A 151 -1.74 17.53 -10.41
C THR A 151 -0.87 16.59 -11.25
N PRO A 152 -0.38 17.00 -12.43
CA PRO A 152 0.58 16.19 -13.18
C PRO A 152 1.74 15.71 -12.30
N GLU A 153 2.30 16.57 -11.44
CA GLU A 153 3.40 16.26 -10.53
C GLU A 153 3.05 15.29 -9.40
N THR A 154 1.76 15.04 -9.17
CA THR A 154 1.28 14.11 -8.13
C THR A 154 0.44 12.97 -8.71
N GLY A 155 0.60 12.67 -10.01
CA GLY A 155 0.01 11.48 -10.63
C GLY A 155 -1.34 11.67 -11.31
N TRP A 156 -1.77 12.90 -11.62
CA TRP A 156 -3.06 13.14 -12.32
C TRP A 156 -3.18 12.35 -13.63
N PRO A 157 -4.30 11.65 -13.91
CA PRO A 157 -5.59 11.79 -13.24
C PRO A 157 -5.80 10.88 -12.04
N PHE A 158 -5.05 9.78 -11.96
CA PHE A 158 -5.32 8.69 -11.05
C PHE A 158 -4.04 8.06 -10.50
N PHE A 159 -4.07 7.78 -9.20
CA PHE A 159 -2.96 7.27 -8.42
C PHE A 159 -3.39 6.03 -7.64
N LEU A 160 -2.65 4.93 -7.76
CA LEU A 160 -2.90 3.72 -6.98
C LEU A 160 -2.36 3.85 -5.56
N VAL A 161 -3.25 3.74 -4.57
CA VAL A 161 -2.90 3.80 -3.15
C VAL A 161 -2.68 2.39 -2.60
N ALA A 162 -1.47 1.86 -2.75
CA ALA A 162 -1.09 0.50 -2.34
C ALA A 162 -0.64 0.44 -0.86
N LYS A 163 -1.53 0.79 0.08
CA LYS A 163 -1.24 0.89 1.53
C LYS A 163 -0.46 -0.31 2.08
N ASP A 164 0.51 -0.08 2.97
CA ASP A 164 1.39 -1.10 3.55
C ASP A 164 2.37 -1.75 2.54
N GLN A 165 2.39 -1.34 1.27
CA GLN A 165 3.43 -1.74 0.30
C GLN A 165 4.47 -0.61 0.14
N TYR A 166 5.70 -0.98 -0.23
CA TYR A 166 6.70 0.01 -0.66
C TYR A 166 6.26 0.80 -1.88
N GLY A 167 6.75 2.04 -1.99
CA GLY A 167 6.36 3.05 -2.99
C GLY A 167 6.44 2.58 -4.45
N TYR A 168 7.33 1.65 -4.81
CA TYR A 168 7.36 1.10 -6.16
C TYR A 168 6.11 0.28 -6.52
N LYS A 169 5.28 -0.11 -5.55
CA LYS A 169 3.97 -0.73 -5.82
C LYS A 169 2.86 0.29 -6.06
N TRP A 170 3.11 1.56 -5.78
CA TRP A 170 2.18 2.67 -5.94
C TRP A 170 2.36 3.25 -7.34
N VAL A 171 1.31 3.17 -8.17
CA VAL A 171 1.37 3.52 -9.60
C VAL A 171 0.75 4.88 -9.82
N GLU A 172 1.52 5.77 -10.44
CA GLU A 172 1.11 7.12 -10.83
C GLU A 172 0.60 7.13 -12.27
N TRP A 173 -0.24 8.12 -12.63
CA TRP A 173 -0.74 8.29 -14.01
C TRP A 173 -1.40 7.04 -14.59
N VAL A 174 -2.22 6.37 -13.77
CA VAL A 174 -2.84 5.09 -14.12
C VAL A 174 -3.72 5.24 -15.36
N THR A 175 -3.57 4.35 -16.34
CA THR A 175 -4.36 4.29 -17.57
C THR A 175 -5.15 2.99 -17.72
N GLU A 176 -4.73 1.91 -17.06
CA GLU A 176 -5.42 0.62 -17.13
C GLU A 176 -5.39 -0.15 -15.80
N ILE A 177 -6.52 -0.75 -15.46
CA ILE A 177 -6.70 -1.75 -14.41
C ILE A 177 -7.04 -3.07 -15.11
N ASN A 178 -6.10 -4.00 -15.15
CA ASN A 178 -6.22 -5.28 -15.83
C ASN A 178 -6.36 -6.41 -14.82
N VAL A 179 -7.49 -7.12 -14.86
CA VAL A 179 -7.73 -8.28 -13.99
C VAL A 179 -7.13 -9.53 -14.62
N SER A 180 -6.29 -10.24 -13.88
CA SER A 180 -5.53 -11.38 -14.38
C SER A 180 -5.57 -12.56 -13.39
N ASN A 181 -5.18 -13.73 -13.88
CA ASN A 181 -4.90 -14.92 -13.09
C ASN A 181 -3.39 -15.22 -13.00
N ASP A 182 -2.55 -14.32 -13.51
CA ASP A 182 -1.09 -14.43 -13.43
C ASP A 182 -0.55 -13.85 -12.12
N SER A 183 -0.50 -14.70 -11.09
CA SER A 183 0.09 -14.38 -9.79
C SER A 183 1.61 -14.15 -9.83
N ASN A 184 2.26 -14.46 -10.96
CA ASN A 184 3.69 -14.26 -11.16
C ASN A 184 4.01 -13.01 -11.98
N TYR A 185 3.01 -12.21 -12.36
CA TYR A 185 3.24 -10.97 -13.10
C TYR A 185 4.27 -10.09 -12.39
N ARG A 186 5.25 -9.59 -13.15
CA ARG A 186 6.30 -8.70 -12.66
C ARG A 186 6.26 -7.40 -13.44
N GLY A 187 5.94 -6.32 -12.73
CA GLY A 187 5.95 -4.97 -13.26
C GLY A 187 7.37 -4.41 -13.46
N TYR A 188 7.48 -3.09 -13.44
CA TYR A 188 8.72 -2.40 -13.77
C TYR A 188 9.87 -2.76 -12.81
N TRP A 189 9.70 -2.57 -11.50
CA TRP A 189 10.76 -2.86 -10.54
C TRP A 189 10.88 -4.33 -10.22
N GLU A 190 9.76 -5.06 -10.23
CA GLU A 190 9.75 -6.48 -9.92
C GLU A 190 10.48 -7.30 -10.98
N SER A 191 10.36 -6.91 -12.26
CA SER A 191 11.15 -7.52 -13.34
C SER A 191 12.65 -7.21 -13.22
N ARG A 192 13.02 -6.20 -12.43
CA ARG A 192 14.40 -5.79 -12.13
C ARG A 192 14.92 -6.34 -10.80
N GLY A 193 14.20 -7.31 -10.21
CA GLY A 193 14.64 -8.04 -9.02
C GLY A 193 14.06 -7.56 -7.70
N TYR A 194 13.16 -6.57 -7.72
CA TYR A 194 12.42 -6.20 -6.51
C TYR A 194 11.36 -7.26 -6.17
N PRO A 195 11.03 -7.47 -4.88
CA PRO A 195 9.99 -8.42 -4.49
C PRO A 195 8.60 -8.10 -5.08
N ASN A 196 7.87 -9.14 -5.52
CA ASN A 196 6.45 -8.98 -5.90
C ASN A 196 5.58 -8.60 -4.70
N ASN A 197 5.82 -9.25 -3.57
CA ASN A 197 5.24 -8.89 -2.29
C ASN A 197 6.18 -7.89 -1.60
N ALA A 198 5.74 -6.64 -1.50
CA ALA A 198 6.51 -5.53 -0.98
C ALA A 198 5.96 -5.03 0.36
N THR A 199 5.25 -5.89 1.12
CA THR A 199 4.66 -5.50 2.39
C THR A 199 5.73 -4.98 3.35
N VAL A 200 5.52 -3.78 3.88
CA VAL A 200 6.40 -3.14 4.84
C VAL A 200 6.12 -3.70 6.23
N LEU A 201 7.02 -4.54 6.73
CA LEU A 201 6.89 -5.23 8.03
C LEU A 201 7.08 -4.31 9.26
N GLY A 202 7.03 -2.98 9.09
CA GLY A 202 7.39 -2.00 10.12
C GLY A 202 6.27 -1.04 10.57
N ASN A 203 5.15 -0.96 9.84
CA ASN A 203 4.16 0.11 10.03
C ASN A 203 2.76 -0.40 10.45
N GLN A 204 2.58 -1.71 10.60
CA GLN A 204 1.42 -2.19 11.34
C GLN A 204 1.67 -1.85 12.80
N GLU A 205 0.89 -0.92 13.35
CA GLU A 205 0.71 -0.82 14.81
C GLU A 205 0.68 -2.23 15.34
N ALA A 206 1.59 -2.54 16.27
CA ALA A 206 1.87 -3.87 16.77
C ALA A 206 0.58 -4.70 16.94
N ALA A 207 0.20 -5.45 15.91
CA ALA A 207 -0.70 -6.57 16.06
C ALA A 207 0.08 -7.53 16.95
N LEU A 208 -0.27 -7.56 18.23
CA LEU A 208 0.31 -8.45 19.24
C LEU A 208 0.11 -9.89 18.74
N ARG A 209 1.04 -10.38 17.92
CA ARG A 209 1.15 -11.80 17.62
C ARG A 209 1.67 -12.44 18.89
N GLU A 210 0.86 -13.29 19.50
CA GLU A 210 1.36 -14.22 20.49
C GLU A 210 2.43 -15.09 19.80
N VAL A 211 3.69 -14.87 20.16
CA VAL A 211 4.79 -15.75 19.74
C VAL A 211 4.88 -16.85 20.81
N PRO A 212 4.46 -18.10 20.52
CA PRO A 212 4.66 -19.18 21.46
C PRO A 212 6.16 -19.48 21.56
N LEU A 213 6.76 -19.11 22.70
CA LEU A 213 8.13 -19.49 23.04
C LEU A 213 8.08 -20.72 23.93
N VAL A 214 8.73 -21.81 23.50
CA VAL A 214 8.94 -23.01 24.32
C VAL A 214 10.35 -22.94 24.90
N PHE A 215 10.45 -22.89 26.22
CA PHE A 215 11.74 -22.94 26.93
C PHE A 215 11.89 -24.30 27.63
N TRP A 216 13.03 -24.93 27.40
CA TRP A 216 13.47 -26.08 28.19
C TRP A 216 14.34 -25.58 29.35
N ALA A 217 13.84 -25.71 30.58
CA ALA A 217 14.67 -25.57 31.77
C ALA A 217 14.91 -26.95 32.38
N GLY A 218 16.18 -27.30 32.62
CA GLY A 218 16.53 -28.34 33.59
C GLY A 218 16.08 -27.94 35.00
N ALA A 219 16.33 -28.78 36.00
CA ALA A 219 15.73 -28.82 37.35
C ALA A 219 15.69 -27.54 38.24
N ALA A 220 15.94 -26.35 37.71
CA ALA A 220 15.68 -25.06 38.34
C ALA A 220 14.32 -24.49 37.87
N SER A 221 13.48 -24.10 38.82
CA SER A 221 12.18 -23.47 38.55
C SER A 221 12.34 -22.13 37.83
N LEU A 222 11.86 -22.01 36.59
CA LEU A 222 11.66 -20.72 35.90
C LEU A 222 10.55 -19.93 36.61
N PHE A 223 10.89 -18.74 37.12
CA PHE A 223 9.95 -17.80 37.78
C PHE A 223 9.48 -16.65 36.87
N ALA A 224 10.11 -16.42 35.72
CA ALA A 224 9.67 -15.44 34.72
C ALA A 224 10.27 -15.74 33.33
N ILE A 225 9.48 -15.52 32.28
CA ILE A 225 9.96 -15.45 30.90
C ILE A 225 10.09 -13.98 30.56
N ILE A 226 11.30 -13.53 30.26
CA ILE A 226 11.57 -12.20 29.74
C ILE A 226 12.03 -12.39 28.29
N ALA A 227 11.20 -11.98 27.33
CA ALA A 227 11.57 -11.96 25.92
C ALA A 227 12.03 -10.53 25.57
N GLY A 228 13.21 -10.41 24.96
CA GLY A 228 13.70 -9.14 24.45
C GLY A 228 13.20 -8.92 23.02
N VAL A 229 12.69 -7.74 22.73
CA VAL A 229 12.48 -7.26 21.36
C VAL A 229 13.64 -6.32 21.01
N TYR A 230 14.17 -6.42 19.77
CA TYR A 230 15.26 -5.56 19.30
C TYR A 230 14.90 -4.08 19.56
N GLY A 231 15.77 -3.37 20.29
CA GLY A 231 15.50 -2.00 20.77
C GLY A 231 15.53 -1.83 22.29
N GLY A 232 15.76 -2.89 23.07
CA GLY A 232 16.00 -2.81 24.51
C GLY A 232 14.74 -2.70 25.39
N LEU A 233 13.56 -2.87 24.80
CA LEU A 233 12.29 -2.90 25.52
C LEU A 233 12.02 -4.33 26.05
N TRP A 234 11.86 -4.47 27.37
CA TRP A 234 11.59 -5.74 28.02
C TRP A 234 10.11 -5.89 28.32
N VAL A 235 9.49 -6.96 27.83
CA VAL A 235 8.09 -7.29 28.13
C VAL A 235 8.02 -8.56 28.97
N ARG A 236 7.25 -8.50 30.07
CA ARG A 236 7.05 -9.64 30.98
C ARG A 236 5.90 -10.51 30.46
N GLY A 237 6.21 -11.73 30.00
CA GLY A 237 5.19 -12.67 29.52
C GLY A 237 4.42 -13.35 30.66
N LYS A 238 3.16 -13.75 30.39
CA LYS A 238 2.38 -14.64 31.28
C LYS A 238 2.62 -16.10 30.87
N VAL A 239 2.92 -16.96 31.84
CA VAL A 239 3.02 -18.42 31.61
C VAL A 239 1.60 -18.98 31.49
N LYS A 240 1.21 -19.45 30.29
CA LYS A 240 -0.11 -20.06 30.07
C LYS A 240 -0.21 -21.50 30.58
N GLN A 241 0.88 -22.27 30.55
CA GLN A 241 0.87 -23.67 30.98
C GLN A 241 2.27 -24.11 31.46
N ARG A 242 2.32 -24.92 32.53
CA ARG A 242 3.55 -25.57 33.02
C ARG A 242 3.42 -27.07 32.75
N LEU A 243 4.28 -27.62 31.91
CA LEU A 243 4.33 -29.05 31.62
C LEU A 243 5.40 -29.68 32.52
N ASP A 244 4.99 -30.62 33.37
CA ASP A 244 5.88 -31.35 34.26
C ASP A 244 6.31 -32.67 33.62
N VAL A 245 7.55 -32.74 33.19
CA VAL A 245 8.11 -33.89 32.46
C VAL A 245 8.18 -35.16 33.33
N HIS A 246 8.03 -35.06 34.66
CA HIS A 246 8.01 -36.22 35.55
C HIS A 246 6.64 -36.93 35.62
N LYS A 247 5.61 -36.42 34.93
CA LYS A 247 4.30 -37.10 34.79
C LYS A 247 4.13 -37.86 33.47
N CYS A 248 5.14 -37.88 32.60
CA CYS A 248 5.17 -38.72 31.40
C CYS A 248 5.85 -40.08 31.63
N THR A 249 5.60 -40.69 32.79
CA THR A 249 5.89 -42.11 33.04
C THR A 249 4.72 -42.71 33.81
N ASN A 250 3.60 -42.94 33.11
CA ASN A 250 2.73 -44.10 33.36
C ASN A 250 1.76 -44.30 32.18
N LYS A 251 1.92 -45.47 31.58
CA LYS A 251 1.22 -46.12 30.46
C LYS A 251 -0.27 -46.37 30.75
N PRO A 252 -1.10 -46.71 29.74
CA PRO A 252 -0.98 -47.93 28.90
C PRO A 252 -0.13 -47.80 27.63
#